data_AF-A0A9W4JFW7-F1
#
_entry.id   AF-A0A9W4JFW7-F1
#
_cell.length_a   1.000
_cell.length_b   1.000
_cell.length_c   1.000
_cell.angle_alpha   90.00
_cell.angle_beta   90.00
_cell.angle_gamma   90.00
#
_symmetry.space_group_name_H-M   'P 1'
#
loop_
_entity.id
_entity.type
_entity.pdbx_description
1 polymer ?
#
loop_
_entity_poly.entity_id
_entity_poly.type
_entity_poly.pdbx_seq_one_letter_code
_entity_poly.pdbx_strand_id
1 'polypeptide(L)'
;MGTMSQMPRRGTFRYLNRGAKPSTSKEAYLLPPLSEFGDVRTLPLTDMKDSLDLGDQSPYKLSVHSFTARRHHSRLHAAPYTRKSWNDEHLLREIYFPEVEALVQEVTGCKKVVVSAAVIRNETYAEGDEPSATAAQSEAKEESPDQNGLSDLFPPIVGNSPTDPICPAPKVHLDLTPKGARYHIRKYHREVTSAAERVIEAENKLLESGVQWDDLKDFYRGKEEGEGVPRFALFSIWRPLKAVQRDPLALSSCASFPESDYVASDSREPVDPHIPAQLSRIIDPSTPDKRVTDKPQNGGVALDEENGTFETQGYLAYGPRDKEQKAHDWHYISEQQPSDVLLIQLFDNEMESFARAPQEGSDKISSLGVGGAIHSAFELEGQDPGAEARESIEVRCAAFW
;
A
#
# COMPACT_ATOMS: atom_id res chain seq x y z
N MET A 1 45.07 4.48 -0.30
CA MET A 1 44.29 3.78 0.75
C MET A 1 43.11 3.15 0.06
N GLY A 2 43.08 1.81 -0.01
CA GLY A 2 41.99 1.10 -0.68
C GLY A 2 40.68 1.38 0.04
N THR A 3 39.66 1.81 -0.71
CA THR A 3 38.28 1.81 -0.27
C THR A 3 37.95 0.39 0.21
N MET A 4 37.79 0.21 1.52
CA MET A 4 37.17 -1.00 2.03
C MET A 4 35.79 -1.07 1.39
N SER A 5 35.60 -1.99 0.45
CA SER A 5 34.28 -2.33 -0.05
C SER A 5 33.47 -2.78 1.16
N GLN A 6 32.61 -1.90 1.69
CA GLN A 6 31.62 -2.32 2.68
C GLN A 6 30.87 -3.49 2.03
N MET A 7 30.80 -4.63 2.73
CA MET A 7 29.97 -5.73 2.24
C MET A 7 28.54 -5.19 2.06
N PRO A 8 27.86 -5.57 0.96
CA PRO A 8 26.49 -5.14 0.75
C PRO A 8 25.65 -5.61 1.93
N ARG A 9 24.87 -4.69 2.50
CA ARG A 9 23.98 -5.02 3.61
C ARG A 9 22.96 -6.03 3.13
N ARG A 10 22.54 -6.94 4.01
CA ARG A 10 21.58 -8.00 3.67
C ARG A 10 20.40 -7.99 4.62
N GLY A 11 19.24 -8.37 4.11
CA GLY A 11 18.00 -8.50 4.87
C GLY A 11 17.35 -9.84 4.63
N THR A 12 16.71 -10.39 5.67
CA THR A 12 15.94 -11.62 5.59
C THR A 12 14.47 -11.32 5.30
N PHE A 13 14.00 -11.81 4.16
CA PHE A 13 12.67 -11.63 3.62
C PHE A 13 11.92 -12.96 3.58
N ARG A 14 10.59 -12.90 3.72
CA ARG A 14 9.72 -14.08 3.71
C ARG A 14 8.75 -14.01 2.54
N TYR A 15 8.86 -14.99 1.65
CA TYR A 15 8.07 -15.13 0.43
C TYR A 15 7.15 -16.33 0.55
N LEU A 16 6.10 -16.35 -0.28
CA LEU A 16 5.30 -17.54 -0.46
C LEU A 16 6.16 -18.70 -0.98
N ASN A 17 5.82 -19.91 -0.54
CA ASN A 17 6.37 -21.11 -1.17
C ASN A 17 5.92 -21.16 -2.63
N ARG A 18 6.87 -21.33 -3.56
CA ARG A 18 6.56 -21.32 -5.00
C ARG A 18 5.54 -22.39 -5.37
N GLY A 19 4.49 -21.99 -6.08
CA GLY A 19 3.36 -22.85 -6.45
C GLY A 19 2.27 -22.97 -5.38
N ALA A 20 2.48 -22.40 -4.18
CA ALA A 20 1.41 -22.29 -3.20
C ALA A 20 0.33 -21.32 -3.67
N LYS A 21 -0.92 -21.63 -3.32
CA LYS A 21 -2.05 -20.72 -3.44
C LYS A 21 -2.27 -20.09 -2.07
N PRO A 22 -2.18 -18.76 -1.94
CA PRO A 22 -2.38 -18.11 -0.65
C PRO A 22 -3.82 -18.29 -0.19
N SER A 23 -4.04 -18.36 1.12
CA SER A 23 -5.39 -18.28 1.68
C SER A 23 -6.01 -16.91 1.38
N THR A 24 -7.31 -16.91 1.10
CA THR A 24 -8.08 -15.66 0.98
C THR A 24 -8.16 -15.00 2.34
N SER A 25 -7.80 -13.72 2.41
CA SER A 25 -7.97 -12.94 3.62
C SER A 25 -9.45 -12.60 3.83
N LYS A 26 -9.93 -12.80 5.06
CA LYS A 26 -11.35 -12.54 5.40
C LYS A 26 -11.63 -11.07 5.70
N GLU A 27 -10.60 -10.26 5.93
CA GLU A 27 -10.72 -8.88 6.42
C GLU A 27 -9.72 -7.94 5.73
N ALA A 28 -9.97 -6.64 5.87
CA ALA A 28 -9.16 -5.59 5.25
C ALA A 28 -7.76 -5.56 5.88
N TYR A 29 -6.75 -5.30 5.06
CA TYR A 29 -5.35 -5.12 5.51
C TYR A 29 -4.69 -6.33 6.19
N LEU A 30 -5.36 -7.49 6.26
CA LEU A 30 -4.76 -8.72 6.77
C LEU A 30 -4.15 -9.52 5.63
N LEU A 31 -2.86 -9.82 5.75
CA LEU A 31 -2.12 -10.71 4.87
C LEU A 31 -2.26 -12.17 5.35
N PRO A 32 -2.14 -13.17 4.46
CA PRO A 32 -2.20 -14.58 4.85
C PRO A 32 -1.26 -14.94 6.01
N PRO A 33 -1.54 -15.99 6.79
CA PRO A 33 -0.71 -16.40 7.92
C PRO A 33 0.76 -16.55 7.54
N LEU A 34 1.68 -16.21 8.46
CA LEU A 34 3.12 -16.27 8.17
C LEU A 34 3.61 -17.69 7.84
N SER A 35 2.90 -18.71 8.30
CA SER A 35 3.15 -20.12 7.94
C SER A 35 3.08 -20.40 6.44
N GLU A 36 2.39 -19.55 5.66
CA GLU A 36 2.36 -19.64 4.19
C GLU A 36 3.61 -19.04 3.52
N PHE A 37 4.36 -18.19 4.24
CA PHE A 37 5.56 -17.50 3.78
C PHE A 37 6.84 -18.26 4.18
N GLY A 38 6.87 -19.55 3.83
CA GLY A 38 7.96 -20.46 4.19
C GLY A 38 9.25 -20.30 3.38
N ASP A 39 9.23 -19.54 2.27
CA ASP A 39 10.42 -19.30 1.46
C ASP A 39 11.21 -18.10 2.02
N VAL A 40 12.12 -18.39 2.95
CA VAL A 40 12.94 -17.39 3.64
C VAL A 40 14.24 -17.14 2.87
N ARG A 41 14.47 -15.89 2.46
CA ARG A 41 15.64 -15.48 1.66
C ARG A 41 16.38 -14.33 2.31
N THR A 42 17.70 -14.48 2.44
CA THR A 42 18.57 -13.37 2.78
C THR A 42 19.07 -12.72 1.49
N LEU A 43 18.70 -11.48 1.21
CA LEU A 43 18.94 -10.77 -0.05
C LEU A 43 19.75 -9.48 0.18
N PRO A 44 20.51 -8.99 -0.83
CA PRO A 44 21.19 -7.71 -0.74
C PRO A 44 20.19 -6.54 -0.61
N LEU A 45 20.64 -5.48 0.06
CA LEU A 45 19.91 -4.25 0.30
C LEU A 45 20.74 -3.04 -0.12
N THR A 46 20.07 -2.08 -0.74
CA THR A 46 20.61 -0.74 -0.97
C THR A 46 20.13 0.18 0.14
N ASP A 47 21.07 0.75 0.90
CA ASP A 47 20.75 1.79 1.89
C ASP A 47 20.60 3.13 1.20
N MET A 48 19.40 3.72 1.28
CA MET A 48 19.07 4.98 0.64
C MET A 48 19.12 6.19 1.58
N LYS A 49 19.66 6.04 2.79
CA LYS A 49 19.75 7.12 3.79
C LYS A 49 20.33 8.42 3.23
N ASP A 50 21.42 8.34 2.49
CA ASP A 50 22.10 9.53 1.93
C ASP A 50 21.25 10.26 0.87
N SER A 51 20.19 9.62 0.34
CA SER A 51 19.28 10.26 -0.61
C SER A 51 18.28 11.22 0.03
N LEU A 52 18.05 11.13 1.35
CA LEU A 52 17.10 11.97 2.08
C LEU A 52 17.44 13.45 1.99
N ASP A 53 18.74 13.76 1.99
CA ASP A 53 19.24 15.13 2.01
C ASP A 53 19.33 15.74 0.59
N LEU A 54 19.06 14.94 -0.44
CA LEU A 54 19.05 15.39 -1.84
C LEU A 54 17.71 16.00 -2.27
N GLY A 55 16.63 15.80 -1.50
CA GLY A 55 15.28 16.26 -1.86
C GLY A 55 14.89 15.84 -3.27
N ASP A 56 14.57 16.80 -4.13
CA ASP A 56 14.20 16.56 -5.53
C ASP A 56 15.36 16.13 -6.43
N GLN A 57 16.60 16.10 -5.93
CA GLN A 57 17.73 15.49 -6.62
C GLN A 57 17.93 14.02 -6.26
N SER A 58 17.13 13.47 -5.33
CA SER A 58 17.18 12.04 -4.98
C SER A 58 17.04 11.15 -6.21
N PRO A 59 17.86 10.10 -6.38
CA PRO A 59 17.71 9.16 -7.51
C PRO A 59 16.44 8.33 -7.40
N TYR A 60 15.88 8.18 -6.20
CA TYR A 60 14.67 7.41 -5.94
C TYR A 60 13.43 8.25 -6.24
N LYS A 61 12.97 8.15 -7.49
CA LYS A 61 11.78 8.84 -8.00
C LYS A 61 10.54 7.96 -7.92
N LEU A 62 9.41 8.54 -7.54
CA LEU A 62 8.10 7.88 -7.61
C LEU A 62 7.84 7.30 -9.00
N SER A 63 8.07 8.07 -10.07
CA SER A 63 7.85 7.64 -11.46
C SER A 63 8.78 6.53 -11.98
N VAL A 64 9.73 6.05 -11.18
CA VAL A 64 10.70 5.01 -11.57
C VAL A 64 10.70 3.86 -10.55
N HIS A 65 10.74 4.20 -9.28
CA HIS A 65 10.92 3.27 -8.17
C HIS A 65 9.62 2.98 -7.44
N SER A 66 8.54 3.73 -7.71
CA SER A 66 7.29 3.72 -6.93
C SER A 66 7.44 4.21 -5.48
N PHE A 67 8.61 4.72 -5.10
CA PHE A 67 8.84 5.28 -3.79
C PHE A 67 9.87 6.41 -3.83
N THR A 68 9.83 7.26 -2.81
CA THR A 68 10.86 8.24 -2.52
C THR A 68 10.92 8.49 -1.02
N ALA A 69 11.94 9.21 -0.57
CA ALA A 69 12.11 9.57 0.83
C ALA A 69 12.35 11.08 0.97
N ARG A 70 11.86 11.68 2.07
CA ARG A 70 12.06 13.10 2.38
C ARG A 70 12.34 13.29 3.86
N ARG A 71 13.17 14.30 4.17
CA ARG A 71 13.17 14.91 5.50
C ARG A 71 11.88 15.69 5.67
N HIS A 72 11.06 15.33 6.64
CA HIS A 72 9.84 16.05 6.99
C HIS A 72 9.62 16.05 8.49
N HIS A 73 9.50 17.23 9.09
CA HIS A 73 9.23 17.40 10.51
C HIS A 73 7.73 17.49 10.77
N SER A 74 7.21 16.68 11.69
CA SER A 74 5.86 16.83 12.20
C SER A 74 5.84 17.65 13.48
N ARG A 75 4.84 18.51 13.65
CA ARG A 75 4.62 19.22 14.91
C ARG A 75 4.44 18.27 16.09
N LEU A 76 3.89 17.07 15.87
CA LEU A 76 3.70 16.06 16.92
C LEU A 76 5.01 15.47 17.47
N HIS A 77 6.16 15.79 16.86
CA HIS A 77 7.49 15.47 17.41
C HIS A 77 8.13 16.62 18.20
N ALA A 78 7.44 17.75 18.38
CA ALA A 78 7.92 18.90 19.14
C ALA A 78 7.04 19.19 20.37
N ALA A 79 7.61 19.86 21.38
CA ALA A 79 6.86 20.29 22.55
C ALA A 79 5.66 21.19 22.15
N PRO A 80 4.49 21.05 22.80
CA PRO A 80 4.23 20.26 24.01
C PRO A 80 3.88 18.79 23.76
N TYR A 81 3.92 18.31 22.52
CA TYR A 81 3.53 16.95 22.17
C TYR A 81 4.61 15.94 22.59
N THR A 82 4.16 14.71 22.84
CA THR A 82 5.01 13.59 23.25
C THR A 82 4.66 12.35 22.45
N ARG A 83 5.36 11.24 22.67
CA ARG A 83 4.98 9.97 22.01
C ARG A 83 3.50 9.60 22.24
N LYS A 84 2.94 9.88 23.43
CA LYS A 84 1.51 9.60 23.70
C LYS A 84 0.56 10.39 22.80
N SER A 85 0.97 11.56 22.31
CA SER A 85 0.16 12.39 21.41
C SER A 85 -0.11 11.72 20.07
N TRP A 86 0.73 10.78 19.65
CA TRP A 86 0.51 10.01 18.42
C TRP A 86 -0.59 8.96 18.54
N ASN A 87 -1.07 8.68 19.74
CA ASN A 87 -2.22 7.79 19.96
C ASN A 87 -3.56 8.56 20.02
N ASP A 88 -3.51 9.89 20.04
CA ASP A 88 -4.68 10.75 20.13
C ASP A 88 -5.23 11.03 18.73
N GLU A 89 -6.41 10.49 18.43
CA GLU A 89 -7.05 10.63 17.11
C GLU A 89 -7.36 12.08 16.76
N HIS A 90 -7.72 12.91 17.74
CA HIS A 90 -8.00 14.33 17.48
C HIS A 90 -6.72 15.03 17.01
N LEU A 91 -5.60 14.76 17.67
CA LEU A 91 -4.30 15.33 17.26
C LEU A 91 -3.83 14.79 15.90
N LEU A 92 -4.05 13.51 15.60
CA LEU A 92 -3.75 12.96 14.28
C LEU A 92 -4.56 13.65 13.18
N ARG A 93 -5.87 13.82 13.39
CA ARG A 93 -6.77 14.46 12.41
C ARG A 93 -6.54 15.96 12.28
N GLU A 94 -6.26 16.66 13.36
CA GLU A 94 -6.06 18.12 13.36
C GLU A 94 -4.67 18.53 12.86
N ILE A 95 -3.65 17.71 13.11
CA ILE A 95 -2.25 18.09 12.86
C ILE A 95 -1.61 17.19 11.81
N TYR A 96 -1.56 15.87 12.06
CA TYR A 96 -0.69 15.01 11.26
C TYR A 96 -1.26 14.69 9.87
N PHE A 97 -2.56 14.44 9.75
CA PHE A 97 -3.18 14.19 8.44
C PHE A 97 -3.07 15.41 7.51
N PRO A 98 -3.33 16.66 7.95
CA PRO A 98 -3.05 17.84 7.15
C PRO A 98 -1.57 17.99 6.74
N GLU A 99 -0.62 17.67 7.64
CA GLU A 99 0.81 17.64 7.30
C GLU A 99 1.13 16.60 6.22
N VAL A 100 0.51 15.41 6.28
CA VAL A 100 0.65 14.37 5.27
C VAL A 100 0.06 14.80 3.92
N GLU A 101 -1.14 15.39 3.91
CA GLU A 101 -1.75 15.92 2.69
C GLU A 101 -0.84 16.97 2.04
N ALA A 102 -0.32 17.92 2.82
CA ALA A 102 0.59 18.95 2.33
C ALA A 102 1.89 18.37 1.76
N LEU A 103 2.51 17.41 2.45
CA LEU A 103 3.72 16.75 1.97
C LEU A 103 3.48 16.01 0.64
N VAL A 104 2.36 15.29 0.53
CA VAL A 104 2.00 14.58 -0.71
C VAL A 104 1.77 15.58 -1.84
N GLN A 105 1.05 16.68 -1.59
CA GLN A 105 0.84 17.74 -2.59
C GLN A 105 2.17 18.38 -3.02
N GLU A 106 3.07 18.68 -2.09
CA GLU A 106 4.38 19.27 -2.37
C GLU A 106 5.24 18.36 -3.25
N VAL A 107 5.35 17.07 -2.90
CA VAL A 107 6.23 16.13 -3.60
C VAL A 107 5.68 15.72 -4.96
N THR A 108 4.35 15.67 -5.10
CA THR A 108 3.70 15.06 -6.27
C THR A 108 3.07 16.08 -7.22
N GLY A 109 2.81 17.30 -6.76
CA GLY A 109 2.04 18.32 -7.49
C GLY A 109 0.56 17.99 -7.64
N CYS A 110 0.04 16.98 -6.93
CA CYS A 110 -1.40 16.68 -6.96
C CYS A 110 -2.22 17.84 -6.37
N LYS A 111 -3.47 17.95 -6.82
CA LYS A 111 -4.36 19.04 -6.40
C LYS A 111 -5.22 18.66 -5.20
N LYS A 112 -5.54 17.37 -5.06
CA LYS A 112 -6.37 16.86 -3.99
C LYS A 112 -5.74 15.60 -3.40
N VAL A 113 -5.67 15.58 -2.07
CA VAL A 113 -5.37 14.38 -1.29
C VAL A 113 -6.58 14.08 -0.41
N VAL A 114 -6.86 12.79 -0.20
CA VAL A 114 -7.84 12.28 0.75
C VAL A 114 -7.15 11.19 1.56
N VAL A 115 -6.97 11.40 2.87
CA VAL A 115 -6.51 10.34 3.77
C VAL A 115 -7.58 9.27 3.88
N SER A 116 -7.21 8.01 3.67
CA SER A 116 -8.14 6.87 3.63
C SER A 116 -8.03 5.94 4.83
N ALA A 117 -6.86 5.84 5.47
CA ALA A 117 -6.69 5.06 6.70
C ALA A 117 -5.37 5.47 7.39
N ALA A 118 -5.24 5.17 8.69
CA ALA A 118 -3.97 5.19 9.39
C ALA A 118 -3.75 3.95 10.25
N VAL A 119 -2.52 3.42 10.23
CA VAL A 119 -2.12 2.23 10.98
C VAL A 119 -0.89 2.56 11.81
N ILE A 120 -1.01 2.46 13.13
CA ILE A 120 0.13 2.57 14.05
C ILE A 120 0.61 1.17 14.39
N ARG A 121 1.91 0.94 14.26
CA ARG A 121 2.55 -0.33 14.63
C ARG A 121 3.51 -0.07 15.78
N ASN A 122 3.39 -0.86 16.84
CA ASN A 122 4.07 -0.64 18.11
C ASN A 122 4.45 -1.94 18.85
N GLU A 123 4.18 -3.11 18.26
CA GLU A 123 4.55 -4.41 18.84
C GLU A 123 5.64 -5.14 18.07
N THR A 124 6.30 -6.07 18.75
CA THR A 124 7.14 -7.07 18.05
C THR A 124 6.25 -8.10 17.38
N TYR A 125 6.66 -8.57 16.20
CA TYR A 125 5.98 -9.70 15.57
C TYR A 125 6.25 -11.00 16.35
N ALA A 126 5.21 -11.75 16.73
CA ALA A 126 5.33 -13.14 17.19
C ALA A 126 4.58 -14.12 16.26
N GLU A 127 5.14 -15.30 16.03
CA GLU A 127 4.43 -16.38 15.33
C GLU A 127 3.21 -16.81 16.15
N GLY A 128 2.02 -16.72 15.55
CA GLY A 128 0.74 -16.93 16.24
C GLY A 128 -0.02 -15.63 16.55
N ASP A 129 0.60 -14.47 16.33
CA ASP A 129 -0.10 -13.20 16.14
C ASP A 129 -0.77 -13.26 14.76
N GLU A 130 -1.80 -14.08 14.62
CA GLU A 130 -2.91 -13.67 13.77
C GLU A 130 -3.33 -12.30 14.30
N PRO A 131 -3.63 -11.33 13.42
CA PRO A 131 -4.21 -10.07 13.85
C PRO A 131 -5.31 -10.41 14.84
N SER A 132 -5.15 -9.97 16.09
CA SER A 132 -6.26 -10.00 17.02
C SER A 132 -7.43 -9.40 16.28
N ALA A 133 -8.57 -10.09 16.32
CA ALA A 133 -9.84 -9.69 15.75
C ALA A 133 -10.35 -8.40 16.44
N THR A 134 -9.58 -7.32 16.34
CA THR A 134 -9.74 -6.00 16.96
C THR A 134 -9.60 -4.86 15.97
N ALA A 135 -9.21 -5.14 14.72
CA ALA A 135 -9.73 -4.37 13.58
C ALA A 135 -11.26 -4.54 13.41
N ALA A 136 -11.85 -5.51 14.12
CA ALA A 136 -13.24 -5.91 14.06
C ALA A 136 -13.97 -5.66 15.39
N GLN A 137 -14.57 -4.48 15.55
CA GLN A 137 -15.81 -4.35 16.33
C GLN A 137 -16.60 -3.06 16.01
N SER A 138 -16.80 -2.74 14.73
CA SER A 138 -17.99 -1.99 14.32
C SER A 138 -19.09 -3.01 13.99
N GLU A 139 -19.67 -3.61 15.02
CA GLU A 139 -21.04 -4.12 15.15
C GLU A 139 -21.11 -5.28 16.18
N ALA A 140 -22.00 -5.08 17.17
CA ALA A 140 -22.38 -5.96 18.27
C ALA A 140 -21.42 -6.08 19.48
N LYS A 141 -21.30 -5.01 20.28
CA LYS A 141 -21.22 -5.14 21.74
C LYS A 141 -22.26 -4.27 22.42
N GLU A 142 -22.98 -4.88 23.35
CA GLU A 142 -23.88 -4.25 24.30
C GLU A 142 -23.21 -3.03 24.97
N GLU A 143 -24.04 -2.02 25.18
CA GLU A 143 -23.78 -0.73 25.81
C GLU A 143 -22.65 -0.73 26.85
N SER A 144 -21.48 -0.21 26.46
CA SER A 144 -20.61 0.52 27.38
C SER A 144 -20.48 1.95 26.85
N PRO A 145 -20.77 2.99 27.65
CA PRO A 145 -20.85 4.36 27.16
C PRO A 145 -19.44 4.91 26.96
N ASP A 146 -18.84 4.67 25.80
CA ASP A 146 -17.63 5.38 25.44
C ASP A 146 -18.02 6.79 25.00
N GLN A 147 -17.76 7.75 25.89
CA GLN A 147 -18.02 9.15 25.66
C GLN A 147 -17.02 9.67 24.62
N ASN A 148 -17.33 9.55 23.31
CA ASN A 148 -17.04 10.60 22.29
C ASN A 148 -17.33 10.23 20.82
N GLY A 149 -17.77 9.02 20.44
CA GLY A 149 -18.19 8.74 19.05
C GLY A 149 -17.12 8.99 17.97
N LEU A 150 -15.83 9.01 18.33
CA LEU A 150 -14.70 9.29 17.43
C LEU A 150 -14.21 8.05 16.65
N SER A 151 -14.38 6.84 17.18
CA SER A 151 -13.87 5.60 16.55
C SER A 151 -14.58 5.24 15.23
N ASP A 152 -15.77 5.79 15.00
CA ASP A 152 -16.56 5.58 13.78
C ASP A 152 -16.25 6.64 12.70
N LEU A 153 -15.31 7.56 12.97
CA LEU A 153 -14.96 8.63 12.03
C LEU A 153 -14.02 8.13 10.94
N PHE A 154 -14.35 8.48 9.70
CA PHE A 154 -13.43 8.36 8.57
C PHE A 154 -12.36 9.47 8.59
N PRO A 155 -11.10 9.18 8.22
CA PRO A 155 -10.54 7.84 7.97
C PRO A 155 -10.39 7.02 9.26
N PRO A 156 -10.52 5.68 9.21
CA PRO A 156 -10.25 4.82 10.34
C PRO A 156 -8.78 4.92 10.79
N ILE A 157 -8.57 4.83 12.10
CA ILE A 157 -7.25 4.82 12.74
C ILE A 157 -7.18 3.55 13.59
N VAL A 158 -6.18 2.71 13.35
CA VAL A 158 -5.99 1.45 14.07
C VAL A 158 -4.59 1.38 14.67
N GLY A 159 -4.39 0.59 15.72
CA GLY A 159 -3.08 0.51 16.39
C GLY A 159 -2.76 1.63 17.39
N ASN A 160 -3.68 2.57 17.60
CA ASN A 160 -3.51 3.72 18.49
C ASN A 160 -3.91 3.44 19.95
N SER A 161 -4.51 2.28 20.24
CA SER A 161 -4.92 1.87 21.59
C SER A 161 -4.09 0.68 22.11
N PRO A 162 -3.80 0.59 23.41
CA PRO A 162 -3.19 -0.61 24.02
C PRO A 162 -3.98 -1.90 23.83
N THR A 163 -5.27 -1.83 23.50
CA THR A 163 -6.15 -2.99 23.29
C THR A 163 -6.18 -3.50 21.85
N ASP A 164 -5.56 -2.76 20.93
CA ASP A 164 -5.46 -3.10 19.51
C ASP A 164 -4.01 -2.94 19.05
N PRO A 165 -3.06 -3.74 19.59
CA PRO A 165 -1.68 -3.67 19.13
C PRO A 165 -1.54 -4.21 17.71
N ILE A 166 -0.68 -3.57 16.91
CA ILE A 166 -0.37 -4.03 15.55
C ILE A 166 1.14 -4.23 15.39
N CYS A 167 1.52 -5.41 14.93
CA CYS A 167 2.90 -5.77 14.65
C CYS A 167 3.32 -5.38 13.21
N PRO A 168 4.63 -5.26 12.95
CA PRO A 168 5.19 -5.26 11.60
C PRO A 168 4.70 -6.44 10.76
N ALA A 169 4.58 -6.25 9.44
CA ALA A 169 4.24 -7.32 8.51
C ALA A 169 5.51 -7.87 7.81
N PRO A 170 6.14 -8.96 8.31
CA PRO A 170 7.32 -9.55 7.69
C PRO A 170 6.94 -10.49 6.54
N LYS A 171 6.15 -9.99 5.60
CA LYS A 171 5.57 -10.74 4.47
C LYS A 171 5.78 -9.90 3.23
N VAL A 172 6.40 -10.42 2.17
CA VAL A 172 6.60 -9.64 0.94
C VAL A 172 5.26 -9.46 0.21
N HIS A 173 4.82 -8.21 0.06
CA HIS A 173 3.52 -7.88 -0.51
C HIS A 173 3.47 -6.49 -1.17
N LEU A 174 2.41 -6.26 -1.94
CA LEU A 174 1.90 -4.96 -2.37
C LEU A 174 0.38 -4.99 -2.14
N ASP A 175 -0.15 -4.00 -1.43
CA ASP A 175 -1.54 -4.01 -0.96
C ASP A 175 -2.58 -4.08 -2.08
N LEU A 176 -2.28 -3.53 -3.25
CA LEU A 176 -3.25 -3.36 -4.32
C LEU A 176 -2.67 -3.80 -5.67
N THR A 177 -3.41 -4.62 -6.38
CA THR A 177 -3.26 -4.77 -7.82
C THR A 177 -3.92 -3.58 -8.54
N PRO A 178 -3.70 -3.40 -9.85
CA PRO A 178 -4.45 -2.39 -10.60
C PRO A 178 -5.97 -2.55 -10.50
N LYS A 179 -6.47 -3.78 -10.46
CA LYS A 179 -7.89 -4.06 -10.24
C LYS A 179 -8.32 -3.64 -8.84
N GLY A 180 -7.55 -4.03 -7.81
CA GLY A 180 -7.80 -3.65 -6.41
C GLY A 180 -7.85 -2.13 -6.22
N ALA A 181 -6.92 -1.39 -6.80
CA ALA A 181 -6.88 0.07 -6.73
C ALA A 181 -8.11 0.73 -7.36
N ARG A 182 -8.55 0.24 -8.53
CA ARG A 182 -9.76 0.75 -9.19
C ARG A 182 -11.04 0.43 -8.42
N TYR A 183 -11.08 -0.70 -7.72
CA TYR A 183 -12.19 -1.06 -6.84
C TYR A 183 -12.18 -0.19 -5.59
N HIS A 184 -11.01 0.03 -4.99
CA HIS A 184 -10.85 0.88 -3.81
C HIS A 184 -11.43 2.28 -4.02
N ILE A 185 -11.10 2.95 -5.13
CA ILE A 185 -11.66 4.29 -5.43
C ILE A 185 -13.17 4.29 -5.68
N ARG A 186 -13.79 3.14 -6.02
CA ARG A 186 -15.23 3.02 -6.31
C ARG A 186 -16.07 2.53 -5.13
N LYS A 187 -15.48 1.78 -4.21
CA LYS A 187 -16.22 1.00 -3.21
C LYS A 187 -15.87 1.33 -1.76
N TYR A 188 -14.63 1.75 -1.48
CA TYR A 188 -14.14 1.82 -0.10
C TYR A 188 -14.83 2.89 0.75
N HIS A 189 -14.79 4.16 0.32
CA HIS A 189 -15.41 5.25 1.08
C HIS A 189 -15.81 6.43 0.18
N ARG A 190 -16.96 7.07 0.47
CA ARG A 190 -17.52 8.16 -0.34
C ARG A 190 -16.59 9.34 -0.56
N GLU A 191 -15.73 9.66 0.41
CA GLU A 191 -14.80 10.80 0.27
C GLU A 191 -13.72 10.53 -0.78
N VAL A 192 -13.17 9.31 -0.79
CA VAL A 192 -12.23 8.86 -1.82
C VAL A 192 -12.94 8.79 -3.17
N THR A 193 -14.13 8.20 -3.22
CA THR A 193 -14.91 8.07 -4.46
C THR A 193 -15.33 9.40 -5.04
N SER A 194 -15.74 10.36 -4.21
CA SER A 194 -16.10 11.71 -4.67
C SER A 194 -14.88 12.44 -5.25
N ALA A 195 -13.71 12.32 -4.61
CA ALA A 195 -12.47 12.88 -5.16
C ALA A 195 -12.03 12.20 -6.46
N ALA A 196 -12.38 10.92 -6.64
CA ALA A 196 -12.07 10.12 -7.82
C ALA A 196 -13.11 10.24 -8.95
N GLU A 197 -14.17 11.05 -8.81
CA GLU A 197 -15.31 11.10 -9.74
C GLU A 197 -14.87 11.21 -11.21
N ARG A 198 -13.99 12.17 -11.53
CA ARG A 198 -13.51 12.38 -12.90
C ARG A 198 -12.72 11.19 -13.47
N VAL A 199 -11.98 10.48 -12.62
CA VAL A 199 -11.26 9.25 -12.99
C VAL A 199 -12.26 8.15 -13.30
N ILE A 200 -13.20 7.92 -12.38
CA ILE A 200 -14.20 6.85 -12.48
C ILE A 200 -15.09 7.06 -13.70
N GLU A 201 -15.53 8.29 -13.96
CA GLU A 201 -16.34 8.61 -15.14
C GLU A 201 -15.57 8.38 -16.45
N ALA A 202 -14.29 8.75 -16.51
CA ALA A 202 -13.46 8.54 -17.69
C ALA A 202 -13.23 7.04 -17.95
N GLU A 203 -12.89 6.27 -16.91
CA GLU A 203 -12.77 4.81 -17.02
C GLU A 203 -14.11 4.16 -17.40
N ASN A 204 -15.22 4.58 -16.79
CA ASN A 204 -16.54 4.03 -17.10
C ASN A 204 -16.92 4.23 -18.57
N LYS A 205 -16.64 5.40 -19.16
CA LYS A 205 -16.87 5.65 -20.60
C LYS A 205 -16.07 4.70 -21.49
N LEU A 206 -14.83 4.39 -21.12
CA LEU A 206 -14.00 3.44 -21.84
C LEU A 206 -14.57 2.01 -21.74
N LEU A 207 -14.93 1.58 -20.53
CA LEU A 207 -15.52 0.26 -20.28
C LEU A 207 -16.85 0.08 -21.05
N GLU A 208 -17.70 1.11 -21.06
CA GLU A 208 -18.96 1.12 -21.83
C GLU A 208 -18.74 1.05 -23.35
N SER A 209 -17.61 1.58 -23.84
CA SER A 209 -17.23 1.46 -25.24
C SER A 209 -16.62 0.10 -25.62
N GLY A 210 -16.47 -0.80 -24.65
CA GLY A 210 -15.95 -2.17 -24.83
C GLY A 210 -14.47 -2.36 -24.49
N VAL A 211 -13.78 -1.33 -24.00
CA VAL A 211 -12.41 -1.46 -23.48
C VAL A 211 -12.40 -2.40 -22.28
N GLN A 212 -11.47 -3.35 -22.25
CA GLN A 212 -11.36 -4.28 -21.12
C GLN A 212 -10.68 -3.60 -19.92
N TRP A 213 -10.97 -4.07 -18.71
CA TRP A 213 -10.36 -3.56 -17.48
C TRP A 213 -8.84 -3.55 -17.52
N ASP A 214 -8.25 -4.65 -17.98
CA ASP A 214 -6.79 -4.78 -18.10
C ASP A 214 -6.20 -3.84 -19.15
N ASP A 215 -7.01 -3.34 -20.09
CA ASP A 215 -6.59 -2.45 -21.17
C ASP A 215 -6.77 -0.96 -20.82
N LEU A 216 -7.38 -0.62 -19.68
CA LEU A 216 -7.51 0.77 -19.22
C LEU A 216 -6.15 1.48 -19.11
N LYS A 217 -5.10 0.74 -18.76
CA LYS A 217 -3.71 1.22 -18.69
C LYS A 217 -3.24 1.92 -19.97
N ASP A 218 -3.77 1.50 -21.11
CA ASP A 218 -3.38 2.01 -22.43
C ASP A 218 -4.08 3.34 -22.78
N PHE A 219 -4.98 3.83 -21.91
CA PHE A 219 -5.74 5.08 -22.06
C PHE A 219 -5.44 6.13 -20.98
N TYR A 220 -4.53 5.83 -20.04
CA TYR A 220 -4.17 6.74 -18.96
C TYR A 220 -3.29 7.90 -19.43
N ARG A 221 -2.51 7.69 -20.49
CA ARG A 221 -1.81 8.77 -21.18
C ARG A 221 -2.58 9.14 -22.43
N GLY A 222 -3.05 10.38 -22.47
CA GLY A 222 -3.56 11.00 -23.69
C GLY A 222 -2.50 11.10 -24.78
N LYS A 223 -2.92 11.24 -26.04
CA LYS A 223 -1.99 11.57 -27.13
C LYS A 223 -1.62 13.05 -27.08
N GLU A 224 -2.53 13.87 -26.59
CA GLU A 224 -2.36 15.30 -26.34
C GLU A 224 -2.53 15.65 -24.86
N GLU A 225 -2.04 16.82 -24.47
CA GLU A 225 -2.17 17.34 -23.10
C GLU A 225 -3.65 17.57 -22.75
N GLY A 226 -4.11 16.97 -21.66
CA GLY A 226 -5.52 17.04 -21.25
C GLY A 226 -6.41 15.94 -21.83
N GLU A 227 -5.86 15.04 -22.66
CA GLU A 227 -6.51 13.79 -23.05
C GLU A 227 -6.18 12.64 -22.09
N GLY A 228 -6.96 11.55 -22.14
CA GLY A 228 -6.78 10.37 -21.31
C GLY A 228 -7.57 10.39 -20.01
N VAL A 229 -7.41 9.33 -19.20
CA VAL A 229 -8.00 9.27 -17.85
C VAL A 229 -7.17 10.14 -16.90
N PRO A 230 -7.79 10.99 -16.07
CA PRO A 230 -7.07 11.77 -15.07
C PRO A 230 -6.18 10.89 -14.18
N ARG A 231 -5.02 11.43 -13.77
CA ARG A 231 -4.09 10.69 -12.93
C ARG A 231 -4.63 10.56 -11.50
N PHE A 232 -4.49 9.37 -10.94
CA PHE A 232 -4.63 9.13 -9.51
C PHE A 232 -3.57 8.15 -9.03
N ALA A 233 -3.22 8.29 -7.76
CA ALA A 233 -2.30 7.39 -7.09
C ALA A 233 -2.78 7.13 -5.66
N LEU A 234 -2.51 5.93 -5.17
CA LEU A 234 -2.73 5.53 -3.79
C LEU A 234 -1.35 5.43 -3.13
N PHE A 235 -1.19 6.11 -2.01
CA PHE A 235 0.06 6.19 -1.28
C PHE A 235 -0.06 5.60 0.12
N SER A 236 1.06 5.09 0.61
CA SER A 236 1.35 4.82 2.01
C SER A 236 2.48 5.78 2.44
N ILE A 237 2.16 6.68 3.38
CA ILE A 237 3.11 7.63 3.93
C ILE A 237 3.59 7.08 5.27
N TRP A 238 4.83 6.60 5.28
CA TRP A 238 5.36 5.85 6.41
C TRP A 238 6.37 6.69 7.18
N ARG A 239 6.13 6.82 8.49
CA ARG A 239 6.98 7.56 9.43
C ARG A 239 7.29 6.70 10.64
N PRO A 240 8.57 6.59 11.06
CA PRO A 240 8.89 6.02 12.35
C PRO A 240 8.64 7.04 13.47
N LEU A 241 8.13 6.59 14.62
CA LEU A 241 7.86 7.44 15.78
C LEU A 241 9.04 7.54 16.75
N LYS A 242 10.03 6.67 16.57
CA LYS A 242 11.36 6.70 17.21
C LYS A 242 12.39 6.12 16.25
N ALA A 243 13.68 6.27 16.55
CA ALA A 243 14.74 5.68 15.72
C ALA A 243 14.50 4.16 15.54
N VAL A 244 14.54 3.69 14.29
CA VAL A 244 14.31 2.28 13.96
C VAL A 244 15.55 1.45 14.30
N GLN A 245 15.41 0.52 15.24
CA GLN A 245 16.49 -0.39 15.68
C GLN A 245 16.25 -1.85 15.30
N ARG A 246 15.00 -2.21 14.99
CA ARG A 246 14.62 -3.54 14.51
C ARG A 246 13.48 -3.47 13.52
N ASP A 247 13.35 -4.57 12.78
CA ASP A 247 12.29 -4.82 11.81
C ASP A 247 12.09 -3.63 10.86
N PRO A 248 13.14 -3.06 10.22
CA PRO A 248 12.99 -1.94 9.29
C PRO A 248 12.02 -2.24 8.14
N LEU A 249 11.58 -1.19 7.44
CA LEU A 249 10.75 -1.32 6.24
C LEU A 249 11.64 -1.31 4.99
N ALA A 250 11.55 -2.37 4.18
CA ALA A 250 12.16 -2.45 2.88
C ALA A 250 11.14 -2.20 1.76
N LEU A 251 11.60 -1.59 0.67
CA LEU A 251 10.84 -1.22 -0.50
C LEU A 251 11.52 -1.71 -1.76
N SER A 252 10.74 -2.05 -2.77
CA SER A 252 11.25 -2.33 -4.10
C SER A 252 10.21 -2.01 -5.17
N SER A 253 10.68 -1.57 -6.33
CA SER A 253 9.81 -1.28 -7.46
C SER A 253 9.20 -2.57 -7.98
N CYS A 254 7.88 -2.59 -8.20
CA CYS A 254 7.21 -3.67 -8.91
C CYS A 254 7.87 -3.95 -10.28
N ALA A 255 8.42 -2.93 -10.95
CA ALA A 255 9.08 -3.12 -12.25
C ALA A 255 10.38 -3.94 -12.19
N SER A 256 10.90 -4.26 -11.00
CA SER A 256 12.07 -5.15 -10.87
C SER A 256 11.67 -6.63 -10.75
N PHE A 257 10.47 -6.93 -10.24
CA PHE A 257 10.01 -8.29 -9.99
C PHE A 257 9.60 -8.97 -11.29
N PRO A 258 10.13 -10.16 -11.63
CA PRO A 258 9.67 -10.92 -12.78
C PRO A 258 8.18 -11.24 -12.69
N GLU A 259 7.48 -11.25 -13.83
CA GLU A 259 6.04 -11.57 -13.91
C GLU A 259 5.71 -12.90 -13.20
N SER A 260 6.60 -13.91 -13.31
CA SER A 260 6.42 -15.21 -12.69
C SER A 260 6.49 -15.23 -11.15
N ASP A 261 6.86 -14.12 -10.54
CA ASP A 261 7.02 -14.01 -9.09
C ASP A 261 5.82 -13.35 -8.44
N TYR A 262 4.93 -12.72 -9.21
CA TYR A 262 3.68 -12.16 -8.72
C TYR A 262 2.65 -13.25 -8.40
N VAL A 263 2.00 -13.10 -7.25
CA VAL A 263 0.88 -13.94 -6.84
C VAL A 263 -0.26 -13.02 -6.42
N ALA A 264 -1.35 -13.01 -7.19
CA ALA A 264 -2.55 -12.31 -6.81
C ALA A 264 -3.13 -12.92 -5.52
N SER A 265 -3.50 -12.08 -4.57
CA SER A 265 -4.11 -12.49 -3.30
C SER A 265 -5.37 -11.67 -3.06
N ASP A 266 -6.47 -12.37 -2.85
CA ASP A 266 -7.77 -11.74 -2.60
C ASP A 266 -7.93 -11.41 -1.10
N SER A 267 -8.56 -10.27 -0.83
CA SER A 267 -8.94 -9.81 0.51
C SER A 267 -10.29 -9.11 0.44
N ARG A 268 -10.87 -8.78 1.60
CA ARG A 268 -12.16 -8.09 1.69
C ARG A 268 -12.02 -6.73 2.32
N GLU A 269 -12.65 -5.71 1.75
CA GLU A 269 -12.73 -4.36 2.29
C GLU A 269 -14.19 -3.97 2.55
N PRO A 270 -14.46 -3.07 3.52
CA PRO A 270 -15.81 -2.54 3.74
C PRO A 270 -16.27 -1.72 2.52
N VAL A 271 -17.58 -1.75 2.26
CA VAL A 271 -18.24 -0.87 1.29
C VAL A 271 -18.94 0.25 2.03
N ASP A 272 -18.74 1.51 1.61
CA ASP A 272 -19.58 2.61 2.08
C ASP A 272 -20.92 2.62 1.30
N PRO A 273 -22.06 2.36 1.96
CA PRO A 273 -23.36 2.29 1.29
C PRO A 273 -23.86 3.66 0.79
N HIS A 274 -23.21 4.76 1.17
CA HIS A 274 -23.58 6.11 0.77
C HIS A 274 -22.94 6.56 -0.55
N ILE A 275 -22.10 5.72 -1.17
CA ILE A 275 -21.48 6.04 -2.46
C ILE A 275 -22.57 6.12 -3.56
N PRO A 276 -22.60 7.18 -4.37
CA PRO A 276 -23.54 7.27 -5.49
C PRO A 276 -23.42 6.06 -6.44
N ALA A 277 -24.55 5.45 -6.79
CA ALA A 277 -24.58 4.23 -7.60
C ALA A 277 -23.82 4.34 -8.93
N GLN A 278 -23.84 5.52 -9.56
CA GLN A 278 -23.11 5.81 -10.81
C GLN A 278 -21.58 5.73 -10.67
N LEU A 279 -21.04 5.99 -9.47
CA LEU A 279 -19.62 5.92 -9.16
C LEU A 279 -19.23 4.55 -8.56
N SER A 280 -20.16 3.91 -7.84
CA SER A 280 -19.93 2.59 -7.23
C SER A 280 -20.00 1.43 -8.23
N ARG A 281 -20.61 1.63 -9.41
CA ARG A 281 -20.83 0.54 -10.38
C ARG A 281 -19.53 -0.05 -10.91
N ILE A 282 -19.52 -1.38 -11.05
CA ILE A 282 -18.51 -2.14 -11.78
C ILE A 282 -19.14 -2.53 -13.12
N ILE A 283 -18.51 -2.12 -14.23
CA ILE A 283 -19.01 -2.34 -15.58
C ILE A 283 -18.34 -3.57 -16.15
N ASP A 284 -19.13 -4.52 -16.67
CA ASP A 284 -18.65 -5.62 -17.51
C ASP A 284 -18.68 -5.16 -18.98
N PRO A 285 -17.52 -4.93 -19.64
CA PRO A 285 -17.48 -4.48 -21.02
C PRO A 285 -18.10 -5.47 -22.02
N SER A 286 -18.28 -6.74 -21.64
CA SER A 286 -18.94 -7.74 -22.46
C SER A 286 -20.47 -7.67 -22.39
N THR A 287 -21.02 -7.06 -21.33
CA THR A 287 -22.47 -6.89 -21.12
C THR A 287 -22.81 -5.52 -20.49
N PRO A 288 -22.47 -4.39 -21.15
CA PRO A 288 -22.52 -3.05 -20.54
C PRO A 288 -23.92 -2.61 -20.07
N ASP A 289 -24.98 -3.15 -20.69
CA ASP A 289 -26.39 -2.83 -20.35
C ASP A 289 -26.96 -3.66 -19.18
N LYS A 290 -26.24 -4.67 -18.68
CA LYS A 290 -26.68 -5.47 -17.53
C LYS A 290 -26.05 -4.92 -16.26
N ARG A 291 -26.88 -4.54 -15.28
CA ARG A 291 -26.38 -4.36 -13.91
C ARG A 291 -25.73 -5.67 -13.48
N VAL A 292 -24.49 -5.62 -13.03
CA VAL A 292 -23.78 -6.76 -12.43
C VAL A 292 -24.41 -7.02 -11.05
N THR A 293 -25.63 -7.56 -11.03
CA THR A 293 -26.30 -8.05 -9.81
C THR A 293 -26.32 -9.58 -9.76
N ASP A 294 -25.86 -10.25 -10.82
CA ASP A 294 -25.83 -11.71 -10.89
C ASP A 294 -24.40 -12.21 -11.01
N LYS A 295 -24.08 -13.24 -10.22
CA LYS A 295 -22.76 -13.87 -10.11
C LYS A 295 -22.06 -13.99 -11.48
N PRO A 296 -20.83 -13.48 -11.62
CA PRO A 296 -20.11 -13.52 -12.88
C PRO A 296 -19.81 -14.97 -13.29
N GLN A 297 -20.12 -15.31 -14.55
CA GLN A 297 -19.94 -16.67 -15.08
C GLN A 297 -18.48 -16.98 -15.50
N ASN A 298 -17.56 -16.01 -15.45
CA ASN A 298 -16.16 -16.17 -15.84
C ASN A 298 -15.23 -15.34 -14.94
N GLY A 299 -14.77 -15.90 -13.81
CA GLY A 299 -13.66 -15.32 -13.01
C GLY A 299 -13.84 -13.89 -12.48
N GLY A 300 -15.05 -13.33 -12.59
CA GLY A 300 -15.40 -12.05 -11.98
C GLY A 300 -15.59 -12.23 -10.47
N VAL A 301 -15.44 -11.13 -9.75
CA VAL A 301 -15.62 -11.06 -8.30
C VAL A 301 -17.09 -11.24 -7.96
N ALA A 302 -17.41 -12.15 -7.06
CA ALA A 302 -18.72 -12.17 -6.44
C ALA A 302 -18.83 -10.96 -5.51
N LEU A 303 -19.67 -9.99 -5.88
CA LEU A 303 -20.10 -8.96 -4.94
C LEU A 303 -20.87 -9.64 -3.82
N ASP A 304 -20.32 -9.64 -2.60
CA ASP A 304 -21.06 -9.99 -1.39
C ASP A 304 -21.62 -8.69 -0.77
N GLU A 305 -22.31 -7.90 -1.62
CA GLU A 305 -22.94 -6.63 -1.23
C GLU A 305 -23.96 -6.84 -0.09
N GLU A 306 -24.49 -8.05 0.07
CA GLU A 306 -25.36 -8.42 1.19
C GLU A 306 -24.68 -8.31 2.56
N ASN A 307 -23.35 -8.48 2.62
CA ASN A 307 -22.56 -8.43 3.86
C ASN A 307 -21.77 -7.12 4.04
N GLY A 308 -22.04 -6.08 3.24
CA GLY A 308 -21.39 -4.76 3.39
C GLY A 308 -19.89 -4.74 3.08
N THR A 309 -19.37 -5.75 2.37
CA THR A 309 -17.96 -5.84 1.97
C THR A 309 -17.82 -6.11 0.48
N PHE A 310 -16.66 -5.79 -0.08
CA PHE A 310 -16.29 -6.14 -1.44
C PHE A 310 -14.93 -6.85 -1.45
N GLU A 311 -14.75 -7.79 -2.38
CA GLU A 311 -13.45 -8.41 -2.58
C GLU A 311 -12.54 -7.49 -3.41
N THR A 312 -11.36 -7.25 -2.87
CA THR A 312 -10.25 -6.52 -3.48
C THR A 312 -9.06 -7.47 -3.63
N GLN A 313 -8.00 -7.01 -4.27
CA GLN A 313 -6.85 -7.85 -4.56
C GLN A 313 -5.55 -7.07 -4.40
N GLY A 314 -4.56 -7.71 -3.77
CA GLY A 314 -3.17 -7.28 -3.71
C GLY A 314 -2.23 -8.30 -4.39
N TYR A 315 -0.93 -8.01 -4.35
CA TYR A 315 0.11 -8.96 -4.75
C TYR A 315 0.89 -9.46 -3.55
N LEU A 316 1.13 -10.76 -3.53
CA LEU A 316 2.20 -11.42 -2.79
C LEU A 316 3.30 -11.81 -3.77
N ALA A 317 4.43 -12.29 -3.26
CA ALA A 317 5.55 -12.68 -4.12
C ALA A 317 6.13 -14.06 -3.77
N TYR A 318 6.59 -14.75 -4.81
CA TYR A 318 7.56 -15.84 -4.70
C TYR A 318 8.99 -15.29 -4.62
N GLY A 319 9.91 -16.04 -4.00
CA GLY A 319 11.31 -15.62 -3.91
C GLY A 319 12.05 -15.62 -5.26
N PRO A 320 13.06 -14.76 -5.45
CA PRO A 320 13.72 -14.58 -6.73
C PRO A 320 14.47 -15.85 -7.17
N ARG A 321 14.54 -16.09 -8.49
CA ARG A 321 15.23 -17.26 -9.08
C ARG A 321 16.60 -16.92 -9.69
N ASP A 322 16.89 -15.64 -9.88
CA ASP A 322 18.15 -15.23 -10.47
C ASP A 322 19.33 -15.59 -9.54
N LYS A 323 20.44 -16.03 -10.15
CA LYS A 323 21.60 -16.51 -9.39
C LYS A 323 22.26 -15.38 -8.61
N GLU A 324 22.15 -14.16 -9.14
CA GLU A 324 22.70 -12.93 -8.61
C GLU A 324 21.91 -12.40 -7.41
N GLN A 325 20.67 -12.87 -7.20
CA GLN A 325 19.73 -12.41 -6.16
C GLN A 325 19.45 -10.89 -6.20
N LYS A 326 19.33 -10.34 -7.40
CA LYS A 326 19.14 -8.91 -7.67
C LYS A 326 17.78 -8.57 -8.26
N ALA A 327 16.99 -9.55 -8.71
CA ALA A 327 15.71 -9.26 -9.37
C ALA A 327 14.78 -8.40 -8.50
N HIS A 328 14.73 -8.63 -7.19
CA HIS A 328 13.83 -7.88 -6.30
C HIS A 328 14.42 -6.55 -5.78
N ASP A 329 15.62 -6.15 -6.19
CA ASP A 329 16.28 -4.85 -5.93
C ASP A 329 15.80 -4.08 -4.68
N TRP A 330 16.09 -4.63 -3.50
CA TRP A 330 15.54 -4.12 -2.23
C TRP A 330 16.28 -2.89 -1.72
N HIS A 331 15.50 -1.92 -1.23
CA HIS A 331 15.95 -0.66 -0.68
C HIS A 331 15.44 -0.45 0.75
N TYR A 332 16.19 0.25 1.59
CA TYR A 332 15.76 0.64 2.93
C TYR A 332 16.53 1.86 3.45
N ILE A 333 16.10 2.45 4.56
CA ILE A 333 16.85 3.52 5.25
C ILE A 333 17.41 2.98 6.55
N SER A 334 18.72 3.10 6.74
CA SER A 334 19.36 2.68 7.99
C SER A 334 19.23 3.68 9.14
N GLU A 335 19.02 3.15 10.34
CA GLU A 335 18.79 3.94 11.55
C GLU A 335 17.77 5.06 11.30
N GLN A 336 16.68 4.71 10.60
CA GLN A 336 15.69 5.66 10.12
C GLN A 336 15.13 6.47 11.29
N GLN A 337 15.24 7.79 11.19
CA GLN A 337 14.81 8.73 12.24
C GLN A 337 13.38 9.20 12.01
N PRO A 338 12.70 9.75 13.03
CA PRO A 338 11.32 10.23 12.87
C PRO A 338 11.11 11.30 11.80
N SER A 339 12.16 12.01 11.40
CA SER A 339 12.13 12.95 10.29
C SER A 339 12.21 12.30 8.91
N ASP A 340 12.53 11.01 8.83
CA ASP A 340 12.89 10.32 7.59
C ASP A 340 11.66 9.60 7.06
N VAL A 341 10.87 10.32 6.24
CA VAL A 341 9.55 9.89 5.81
C VAL A 341 9.64 9.24 4.45
N LEU A 342 9.01 8.07 4.33
CA LEU A 342 8.85 7.37 3.07
C LEU A 342 7.51 7.73 2.44
N LEU A 343 7.53 8.04 1.16
CA LEU A 343 6.35 8.11 0.32
C LEU A 343 6.37 6.89 -0.58
N ILE A 344 5.39 6.00 -0.41
CA ILE A 344 5.34 4.68 -1.03
C ILE A 344 4.08 4.63 -1.89
N GLN A 345 4.18 4.39 -3.19
CA GLN A 345 3.02 4.17 -4.04
C GLN A 345 2.51 2.75 -3.83
N LEU A 346 1.27 2.63 -3.38
CA LEU A 346 0.51 1.39 -3.42
C LEU A 346 -0.06 1.14 -4.82
N PHE A 347 -0.40 2.23 -5.52
CA PHE A 347 -0.82 2.21 -6.90
C PHE A 347 -0.60 3.59 -7.57
N ASP A 348 -0.27 3.65 -8.86
CA ASP A 348 -0.28 4.87 -9.69
C ASP A 348 -0.70 4.51 -11.11
N ASN A 349 -1.83 5.06 -11.57
CA ASN A 349 -2.34 4.75 -12.90
C ASN A 349 -1.42 5.29 -14.01
N GLU A 350 -0.75 6.42 -13.79
CA GLU A 350 0.23 6.91 -14.75
C GLU A 350 1.40 5.92 -14.85
N MET A 351 1.87 5.38 -13.73
CA MET A 351 2.95 4.39 -13.75
C MET A 351 2.51 3.09 -14.46
N GLU A 352 1.31 2.60 -14.16
CA GLU A 352 0.73 1.42 -14.82
C GLU A 352 0.69 1.58 -16.35
N SER A 353 0.52 2.81 -16.86
CA SER A 353 0.48 3.05 -18.31
C SER A 353 1.76 2.65 -19.05
N PHE A 354 2.93 2.72 -18.40
CA PHE A 354 4.22 2.47 -19.05
C PHE A 354 5.10 1.42 -18.37
N ALA A 355 4.97 1.20 -17.07
CA ALA A 355 5.77 0.22 -16.35
C ALA A 355 5.20 -1.18 -16.52
N ARG A 356 6.09 -2.17 -16.70
CA ARG A 356 5.75 -3.57 -16.92
C ARG A 356 6.67 -4.46 -16.11
N ALA A 357 6.16 -5.61 -15.65
CA ALA A 357 7.00 -6.64 -15.06
C ALA A 357 7.99 -7.21 -16.10
N PRO A 358 9.24 -7.55 -15.76
CA PRO A 358 10.14 -8.28 -16.64
C PRO A 358 9.65 -9.71 -16.89
N GLN A 359 9.92 -10.26 -18.06
CA GLN A 359 9.74 -11.69 -18.32
C GLN A 359 11.05 -12.44 -18.09
N GLU A 360 11.02 -13.48 -17.25
CA GLU A 360 12.23 -14.24 -16.98
C GLU A 360 12.70 -15.02 -18.22
N GLY A 361 13.98 -14.90 -18.56
CA GLY A 361 14.59 -15.60 -19.70
C GLY A 361 14.11 -15.12 -21.08
N SER A 362 13.51 -13.93 -21.16
CA SER A 362 12.98 -13.35 -22.40
C SER A 362 13.26 -11.85 -22.45
N ASP A 363 13.67 -11.34 -23.61
CA ASP A 363 13.79 -9.89 -23.85
C ASP A 363 12.42 -9.22 -24.11
N LYS A 364 11.33 -9.99 -24.09
CA LYS A 364 9.98 -9.46 -24.26
C LYS A 364 9.51 -8.80 -22.97
N ILE A 365 8.83 -7.68 -23.13
CA ILE A 365 8.19 -6.96 -22.05
C ILE A 365 6.85 -7.65 -21.73
N SER A 366 6.54 -7.84 -20.45
CA SER A 366 5.26 -8.39 -20.01
C SER A 366 4.09 -7.51 -20.43
N SER A 367 2.90 -8.10 -20.63
CA SER A 367 1.65 -7.35 -20.71
C SER A 367 1.15 -6.84 -19.35
N LEU A 368 1.68 -7.38 -18.24
CA LEU A 368 1.27 -7.03 -16.89
C LEU A 368 1.70 -5.59 -16.57
N GLY A 369 0.73 -4.69 -16.55
CA GLY A 369 0.88 -3.33 -16.04
C GLY A 369 1.16 -3.36 -14.54
N VAL A 370 2.18 -2.63 -14.10
CA VAL A 370 2.55 -2.53 -12.69
C VAL A 370 2.71 -1.07 -12.30
N GLY A 371 2.44 -0.73 -11.03
CA GLY A 371 2.50 0.67 -10.61
C GLY A 371 2.48 0.84 -9.10
N GLY A 372 3.40 0.22 -8.37
CA GLY A 372 3.49 0.31 -6.91
C GLY A 372 4.83 -0.19 -6.36
N ALA A 373 5.01 -0.12 -5.05
CA ALA A 373 6.22 -0.56 -4.37
C ALA A 373 5.92 -1.80 -3.51
N ILE A 374 6.48 -2.94 -3.91
CA ILE A 374 6.46 -4.13 -3.08
C ILE A 374 7.28 -3.85 -1.83
N HIS A 375 6.77 -4.22 -0.67
CA HIS A 375 7.38 -3.91 0.61
C HIS A 375 7.23 -5.03 1.63
N SER A 376 8.07 -4.96 2.66
CA SER A 376 8.07 -5.91 3.77
C SER A 376 8.77 -5.29 4.97
N ALA A 377 8.28 -5.57 6.18
CA ALA A 377 9.19 -5.57 7.32
C ALA A 377 10.22 -6.69 7.12
N PHE A 378 11.46 -6.49 7.55
CA PHE A 378 12.49 -7.50 7.37
C PHE A 378 13.47 -7.50 8.54
N GLU A 379 14.15 -8.63 8.74
CA GLU A 379 15.23 -8.71 9.72
C GLU A 379 16.54 -8.29 9.04
N LEU A 380 17.16 -7.22 9.52
CA LEU A 380 18.46 -6.77 9.01
C LEU A 380 19.57 -7.70 9.54
N GLU A 381 20.52 -8.08 8.70
CA GLU A 381 21.66 -8.89 9.15
C GLU A 381 22.44 -8.16 10.27
N GLY A 382 22.60 -8.82 11.41
CA GLY A 382 23.21 -8.23 12.60
C GLY A 382 22.27 -7.38 13.47
N GLN A 383 20.96 -7.37 13.18
CA GLN A 383 19.94 -6.78 14.05
C GLN A 383 20.02 -7.39 15.46
N ASP A 384 19.90 -6.55 16.48
CA ASP A 384 19.80 -7.01 17.86
C ASP A 384 18.41 -7.64 18.11
N PRO A 385 18.31 -8.94 18.42
CA PRO A 385 17.02 -9.59 18.68
C PRO A 385 16.33 -9.03 19.94
N GLY A 386 17.10 -8.44 20.87
CA GLY A 386 16.61 -7.81 22.09
C GLY A 386 16.22 -6.33 21.95
N ALA A 387 16.39 -5.74 20.77
CA ALA A 387 15.97 -4.36 20.53
C ALA A 387 14.45 -4.21 20.72
N GLU A 388 14.01 -3.04 21.16
CA GLU A 388 12.59 -2.73 21.34
C GLU A 388 11.84 -2.74 20.01
N ALA A 389 10.54 -3.09 20.04
CA ALA A 389 9.65 -2.97 18.89
C ALA A 389 9.81 -1.62 18.19
N ARG A 390 9.84 -1.63 16.85
CA ARG A 390 9.73 -0.39 16.09
C ARG A 390 8.39 0.26 16.39
N GLU A 391 8.37 1.58 16.42
CA GLU A 391 7.14 2.33 16.46
C GLU A 391 7.03 3.15 15.18
N SER A 392 5.92 3.01 14.46
CA SER A 392 5.71 3.69 13.19
C SER A 392 4.25 3.96 12.95
N ILE A 393 3.96 5.00 12.18
CA ILE A 393 2.64 5.28 11.62
C ILE A 393 2.70 5.21 10.10
N GLU A 394 1.71 4.53 9.54
CA GLU A 394 1.40 4.50 8.12
C GLU A 394 0.12 5.30 7.90
N VAL A 395 0.14 6.28 7.00
CA VAL A 395 -1.05 7.01 6.58
C VAL A 395 -1.31 6.70 5.12
N ARG A 396 -2.40 6.00 4.84
CA ARG A 396 -2.84 5.72 3.47
C ARG A 396 -3.62 6.92 2.95
N CYS A 397 -3.36 7.31 1.71
CA CYS A 397 -4.09 8.40 1.07
C CYS A 397 -4.24 8.20 -0.43
N ALA A 398 -5.29 8.79 -0.99
CA ALA A 398 -5.51 8.88 -2.42
C ALA A 398 -5.19 10.30 -2.91
N ALA A 399 -4.41 10.40 -3.97
CA ALA A 399 -3.97 11.65 -4.59
C ALA A 399 -4.53 11.77 -6.01
N PHE A 400 -4.99 12.98 -6.39
CA PHE A 400 -5.64 13.28 -7.66
C PHE A 400 -5.10 14.59 -8.28
N TRP A 401 -4.86 14.58 -9.59
CA TRP A 401 -4.33 15.72 -10.38
C TRP A 401 -5.39 16.30 -11.32
#